data_AF-A0A085EXR6-F1
#
_entry.id   AF-A0A085EXR6-F1
#
_cell.length_a   1.000
_cell.length_b   1.000
_cell.length_c   1.000
_cell.angle_alpha   90.00
_cell.angle_beta   90.00
_cell.angle_gamma   90.00
#
_symmetry.space_group_name_H-M   'P 1'
#
loop_
_entity.id
_entity.type
_entity.pdbx_description
1 polymer ?
#
loop_
_entity_poly.entity_id
_entity_poly.type
_entity_poly.pdbx_seq_one_letter_code
_entity_poly.pdbx_strand_id
1 'polypeptide(L)'
;MTTLGLKDCRPEVLSFALLMERELRANDHKSGWKGDCPDTLAERVEEEAEELRRASIDWMGHVAHSERPLSEAVAEEAADVANMAMMVADVCNALPPAPSIDNGQAAALAGLVDAWESLPGGKFYSMKVIEAWLIDKMAPAVNQARALLGRSVSA
;
A
#
# COMPACT_ATOMS: atom_id res chain seq x y z
N MET A 1 21.72 10.33 -6.30
CA MET A 1 20.78 9.19 -6.17
C MET A 1 19.45 9.63 -6.77
N THR A 2 18.92 8.86 -7.71
CA THR A 2 17.59 9.13 -8.31
C THR A 2 16.52 8.72 -7.31
N THR A 3 15.64 9.64 -6.93
CA THR A 3 14.51 9.34 -6.04
C THR A 3 13.49 8.50 -6.81
N LEU A 4 13.21 7.28 -6.34
CA LEU A 4 12.15 6.42 -6.87
C LEU A 4 10.81 6.79 -6.22
N GLY A 5 9.76 6.98 -7.01
CA GLY A 5 8.39 7.11 -6.53
C GLY A 5 7.66 5.77 -6.46
N LEU A 6 6.52 5.73 -5.76
CA LEU A 6 5.70 4.52 -5.61
C LEU A 6 5.27 3.92 -6.97
N LYS A 7 4.97 4.79 -7.95
CA LYS A 7 4.61 4.42 -9.33
C LYS A 7 5.76 3.78 -10.12
N ASP A 8 6.99 3.95 -9.66
CA ASP A 8 8.19 3.41 -10.29
C ASP A 8 8.58 2.05 -9.70
N CYS A 9 7.91 1.62 -8.62
CA CYS A 9 8.10 0.31 -8.01
C CYS A 9 7.52 -0.80 -8.88
N ARG A 10 8.16 -1.98 -8.83
CA ARG A 10 7.64 -3.19 -9.48
C ARG A 10 6.34 -3.65 -8.82
N PRO A 11 5.40 -4.28 -9.55
CA PRO A 11 4.16 -4.81 -8.99
C PRO A 11 4.39 -5.75 -7.79
N GLU A 12 5.41 -6.61 -7.84
CA GLU A 12 5.72 -7.55 -6.78
C GLU A 12 6.13 -6.84 -5.48
N VAL A 13 6.89 -5.75 -5.59
CA VAL A 13 7.28 -4.92 -4.44
C VAL A 13 6.05 -4.27 -3.81
N LEU A 14 5.11 -3.78 -4.64
CA LEU A 14 3.87 -3.19 -4.15
C LEU A 14 2.97 -4.21 -3.47
N SER A 15 2.78 -5.38 -4.08
CA SER A 15 1.99 -6.47 -3.50
C SER A 15 2.58 -6.96 -2.18
N PHE A 16 3.91 -7.09 -2.12
CA PHE A 16 4.60 -7.51 -0.89
C PHE A 16 4.55 -6.43 0.20
N ALA A 17 4.65 -5.15 -0.14
CA ALA A 17 4.47 -4.06 0.82
C ALA A 17 3.06 -4.03 1.43
N LEU A 18 2.02 -4.32 0.64
CA LEU A 18 0.65 -4.46 1.16
C LEU A 18 0.49 -5.66 2.09
N LEU A 19 1.17 -6.76 1.78
CA LEU A 19 1.21 -7.94 2.65
C LEU A 19 1.90 -7.62 3.98
N MET A 20 3.07 -6.98 3.94
CA MET A 20 3.79 -6.51 5.13
C MET A 20 2.90 -5.65 6.03
N GLU A 21 2.20 -4.66 5.46
CA GLU A 21 1.28 -3.78 6.20
C GLU A 21 0.09 -4.55 6.81
N ARG A 22 -0.45 -5.56 6.10
CA ARG A 22 -1.52 -6.42 6.61
C ARG A 22 -1.07 -7.15 7.88
N GLU A 23 0.12 -7.73 7.87
CA GLU A 23 0.67 -8.46 9.02
C GLU A 23 1.00 -7.54 10.20
N LEU A 24 1.51 -6.33 9.93
CA LEU A 24 1.70 -5.31 10.98
C LEU A 24 0.36 -4.98 11.66
N ARG A 25 -0.69 -4.73 10.88
CA ARG A 25 -2.03 -4.44 11.41
C ARG A 25 -2.63 -5.59 12.20
N ALA A 26 -2.43 -6.83 11.76
CA ALA A 26 -2.86 -8.00 12.51
C ALA A 26 -2.22 -8.04 13.91
N ASN A 27 -0.99 -7.50 14.02
CA ASN A 27 -0.21 -7.41 15.24
C ASN A 27 -0.35 -6.09 16.03
N ASP A 28 -1.24 -5.17 15.64
CA ASP A 28 -1.45 -3.88 16.34
C ASP A 28 -1.87 -4.02 17.81
N HIS A 29 -2.35 -5.21 18.21
CA HIS A 29 -2.68 -5.53 19.60
C HIS A 29 -1.43 -5.76 20.48
N LYS A 30 -0.24 -5.90 19.87
CA LYS A 30 1.05 -6.01 20.57
C LYS A 30 1.59 -4.61 20.87
N SER A 31 2.40 -4.47 21.92
CA SER A 31 3.18 -3.25 22.17
C SER A 31 4.08 -3.02 20.96
N GLY A 32 3.85 -1.95 20.19
CA GLY A 32 4.64 -1.67 18.98
C GLY A 32 6.15 -1.62 19.23
N TRP A 33 6.96 -1.67 18.18
CA TRP A 33 8.42 -1.87 18.26
C TRP A 33 9.25 -0.61 18.58
N LYS A 34 8.58 0.54 18.76
CA LYS A 34 9.27 1.82 18.97
C LYS A 34 9.96 1.84 20.34
N GLY A 35 11.29 1.85 20.34
CA GLY A 35 12.10 1.86 21.56
C GLY A 35 12.63 0.49 21.97
N ASP A 36 12.34 -0.56 21.21
CA ASP A 36 12.93 -1.87 21.41
C ASP A 36 14.44 -1.87 21.16
N CYS A 37 15.14 -2.80 21.81
CA CYS A 37 16.58 -2.99 21.61
C CYS A 37 16.86 -3.54 20.19
N PRO A 38 17.77 -2.93 19.40
CA PRO A 38 18.12 -3.43 18.07
C PRO A 38 18.60 -4.89 18.07
N ASP A 39 19.36 -5.29 19.09
CA ASP A 39 19.88 -6.67 19.20
C ASP A 39 18.73 -7.67 19.40
N THR A 40 17.74 -7.33 20.23
CA THR A 40 16.53 -8.17 20.42
C THR A 40 15.70 -8.28 19.15
N LEU A 41 15.57 -7.19 18.38
CA LEU A 41 14.90 -7.24 17.09
C LEU A 41 15.69 -8.06 16.06
N ALA A 42 17.02 -8.00 16.09
CA ALA A 42 17.88 -8.81 15.23
C ALA A 42 17.78 -10.32 15.54
N GLU A 43 17.72 -10.69 16.82
CA GLU A 43 17.43 -12.08 17.22
C GLU A 43 16.08 -12.55 16.66
N ARG A 44 15.05 -11.69 16.71
CA ARG A 44 13.73 -12.00 16.12
C ARG A 44 13.78 -12.15 14.60
N VAL A 45 14.63 -11.39 13.89
CA VAL A 45 14.84 -11.62 12.44
C VAL A 45 15.32 -13.05 12.17
N GLU A 46 16.19 -13.59 13.02
CA GLU A 46 16.67 -14.98 12.87
C GLU A 46 15.56 -16.00 13.13
N GLU A 47 14.70 -15.75 14.12
CA GLU A 47 13.51 -16.56 14.41
C GLU A 47 12.57 -16.61 13.20
N GLU A 48 12.13 -15.46 12.68
CA GLU A 48 11.23 -15.41 11.53
C GLU A 48 11.88 -16.03 10.27
N ALA A 49 13.21 -15.89 10.11
CA ALA A 49 13.92 -16.49 8.97
C ALA A 49 13.95 -18.02 9.04
N GLU A 50 14.03 -18.59 10.24
CA GLU A 50 13.90 -20.03 10.45
C GLU A 50 12.47 -20.53 10.20
N GLU A 51 11.44 -19.73 10.53
CA GLU A 51 10.05 -20.03 10.20
C GLU A 51 9.81 -20.01 8.68
N LEU A 52 10.32 -19.00 7.98
CA LEU A 52 10.29 -18.95 6.52
C LEU A 52 11.00 -20.14 5.87
N ARG A 53 12.17 -20.53 6.39
CA ARG A 53 12.90 -21.70 5.90
C ARG A 53 12.07 -22.97 6.05
N ARG A 54 11.39 -23.13 7.18
CA ARG A 54 10.50 -24.27 7.45
C ARG A 54 9.31 -24.29 6.49
N ALA A 55 8.60 -23.16 6.35
CA ALA A 55 7.48 -23.02 5.41
C ALA A 55 7.89 -23.34 3.97
N SER A 56 9.11 -22.95 3.57
CA SER A 56 9.66 -23.26 2.24
C SER A 56 9.93 -24.75 2.05
N ILE A 57 10.45 -25.43 3.07
CA ILE A 57 10.64 -26.90 3.05
C ILE A 57 9.30 -27.61 2.94
N ASP A 58 8.31 -27.20 3.73
CA ASP A 58 6.97 -27.76 3.72
C ASP A 58 6.29 -27.56 2.37
N TRP A 59 6.45 -26.38 1.76
CA TRP A 59 5.96 -26.08 0.42
C TRP A 59 6.58 -27.00 -0.65
N MET A 60 7.92 -27.18 -0.63
CA MET A 60 8.63 -28.08 -1.55
C MET A 60 8.25 -29.55 -1.34
N GLY A 61 8.02 -29.96 -0.09
CA GLY A 61 7.62 -31.31 0.27
C GLY A 61 6.13 -31.60 0.12
N HIS A 62 5.32 -30.57 -0.20
CA HIS A 62 3.86 -30.62 -0.18
C HIS A 62 3.28 -31.12 1.16
N VAL A 63 3.89 -30.74 2.28
CA VAL A 63 3.49 -31.18 3.63
C VAL A 63 2.74 -30.07 4.35
N ALA A 64 1.41 -30.19 4.45
CA ALA A 64 0.59 -29.23 5.19
C ALA A 64 0.54 -29.56 6.69
N HIS A 65 1.09 -28.68 7.51
CA HIS A 65 1.02 -28.76 8.98
C HIS A 65 -0.06 -27.85 9.59
N SER A 66 -0.67 -26.98 8.77
CA SER A 66 -1.70 -26.01 9.17
C SER A 66 -2.89 -26.04 8.22
N GLU A 67 -4.00 -25.44 8.64
CA GLU A 67 -5.19 -25.26 7.79
C GLU A 67 -4.98 -24.21 6.68
N ARG A 68 -4.00 -23.31 6.84
CA ARG A 68 -3.63 -22.33 5.79
C ARG A 68 -2.91 -23.00 4.61
N PRO A 69 -3.14 -22.56 3.36
CA PRO A 69 -2.40 -23.00 2.19
C PRO A 69 -0.88 -22.81 2.33
N LEU A 70 -0.09 -23.76 1.80
CA LEU A 70 1.38 -23.71 1.87
C LEU A 70 1.97 -22.44 1.25
N SER A 71 1.38 -21.94 0.17
CA SER A 71 1.82 -20.70 -0.48
C SER A 71 1.54 -19.46 0.36
N GLU A 72 0.48 -19.48 1.16
CA GLU A 72 0.15 -18.38 2.07
C GLU A 72 1.11 -18.38 3.27
N ALA A 73 1.40 -19.56 3.82
CA ALA A 73 2.41 -19.70 4.87
C ALA A 73 3.77 -19.12 4.43
N VAL A 74 4.28 -19.50 3.25
CA VAL A 74 5.56 -18.95 2.74
C VAL A 74 5.50 -17.43 2.58
N ALA A 75 4.37 -16.88 2.12
CA ALA A 75 4.23 -15.45 1.91
C ALA A 75 4.20 -14.67 3.23
N GLU A 76 3.47 -15.17 4.23
CA GLU A 76 3.36 -14.58 5.58
C GLU A 76 4.70 -14.59 6.30
N GLU A 77 5.39 -15.74 6.37
CA GLU A 77 6.70 -15.82 7.03
C GLU A 77 7.74 -14.92 6.34
N ALA A 78 7.66 -14.77 5.01
CA ALA A 78 8.53 -13.84 4.29
C ALA A 78 8.24 -12.38 4.67
N ALA A 79 6.97 -12.02 4.83
CA ALA A 79 6.56 -10.70 5.27
C ALA A 79 6.99 -10.41 6.71
N ASP A 80 6.94 -11.40 7.59
CA ASP A 80 7.39 -11.26 8.99
C ASP A 80 8.90 -11.02 9.07
N VAL A 81 9.72 -11.76 8.32
CA VAL A 81 11.17 -11.46 8.18
C VAL A 81 11.40 -10.02 7.72
N ALA A 82 10.68 -9.59 6.68
CA ALA A 82 10.82 -8.24 6.13
C ALA A 82 10.38 -7.15 7.13
N ASN A 83 9.30 -7.41 7.86
CA ASN A 83 8.79 -6.51 8.90
C ASN A 83 9.81 -6.39 10.04
N MET A 84 10.38 -7.50 10.54
CA MET A 84 11.43 -7.44 11.58
C MET A 84 12.66 -6.69 11.09
N ALA A 85 13.12 -6.95 9.87
CA ALA A 85 14.27 -6.24 9.28
C ALA A 85 13.99 -4.73 9.15
N MET A 86 12.76 -4.36 8.76
CA MET A 86 12.32 -2.96 8.73
C MET A 86 12.31 -2.34 10.12
N MET A 87 11.82 -3.05 11.15
CA MET A 87 11.82 -2.57 12.54
C MET A 87 13.26 -2.31 13.04
N VAL A 88 14.22 -3.20 12.75
CA VAL A 88 15.64 -2.99 13.06
C VAL A 88 16.16 -1.71 12.40
N ALA A 89 15.89 -1.53 11.10
CA ALA A 89 16.32 -0.33 10.37
C ALA A 89 15.69 0.95 10.94
N ASP A 90 14.43 0.88 11.37
CA ASP A 90 13.68 1.99 11.97
C ASP A 90 14.26 2.41 13.32
N VAL A 91 14.47 1.47 14.26
CA VAL A 91 15.04 1.80 15.59
C VAL A 91 16.48 2.30 15.51
N CYS A 92 17.24 1.84 14.52
CA CYS A 92 18.58 2.33 14.22
C CYS A 92 18.59 3.68 13.49
N ASN A 93 17.43 4.28 13.18
CA ASN A 93 17.28 5.49 12.36
C ASN A 93 17.98 5.38 10.99
N ALA A 94 18.00 4.17 10.42
CA ALA A 94 18.62 3.86 9.13
C ALA A 94 17.62 3.88 7.96
N LEU A 95 16.31 3.97 8.24
CA LEU A 95 15.32 4.15 7.19
C LEU A 95 15.45 5.53 6.53
N PRO A 96 15.38 5.62 5.19
CA PRO A 96 15.26 6.90 4.51
C PRO A 96 13.93 7.56 4.90
N PRO A 97 13.82 8.90 4.77
CA PRO A 97 12.54 9.58 4.96
C PRO A 97 11.51 8.96 4.02
N ALA A 98 10.31 8.72 4.55
CA ALA A 98 9.21 8.18 3.77
C ALA A 98 8.98 9.06 2.53
N PRO A 99 8.75 8.47 1.35
CA PRO A 99 8.44 9.24 0.17
C PRO A 99 7.22 10.10 0.48
N SER A 100 7.30 11.40 0.16
CA SER A 100 6.14 12.28 0.28
C SER A 100 5.04 11.73 -0.61
N ILE A 101 4.05 11.08 -0.02
CA ILE A 101 2.78 10.88 -0.71
C ILE A 101 2.27 12.30 -0.93
N ASP A 102 2.18 12.73 -2.18
CA ASP A 102 1.59 14.01 -2.55
C ASP A 102 0.09 13.93 -2.23
N ASN A 103 -0.21 14.03 -0.93
CA ASN A 103 -1.54 14.00 -0.35
C ASN A 103 -2.35 15.22 -0.81
N GLY A 104 -1.72 16.20 -1.48
CA GLY A 104 -2.40 17.35 -2.06
C GLY A 104 -3.45 16.93 -3.09
N GLN A 105 -3.19 15.91 -3.89
CA GLN A 105 -4.15 15.42 -4.89
C GLN A 105 -5.29 14.61 -4.26
N ALA A 106 -4.98 13.75 -3.28
CA ALA A 106 -5.98 12.96 -2.55
C ALA A 106 -6.86 13.85 -1.65
N ALA A 107 -6.28 14.83 -0.97
CA ALA A 107 -7.01 15.81 -0.17
C ALA A 107 -7.84 16.78 -1.04
N ALA A 108 -7.34 17.17 -2.22
CA ALA A 108 -8.13 17.94 -3.18
C ALA A 108 -9.33 17.14 -3.71
N LEU A 109 -9.14 15.84 -3.97
CA LEU A 109 -10.23 14.96 -4.39
C LEU A 109 -11.25 14.75 -3.27
N ALA A 110 -10.79 14.52 -2.03
CA ALA A 110 -11.65 14.41 -0.86
C ALA A 110 -12.43 15.71 -0.62
N GLY A 111 -11.79 16.87 -0.68
CA GLY A 111 -12.45 18.16 -0.56
C GLY A 111 -13.48 18.44 -1.67
N LEU A 112 -13.25 17.94 -2.89
CA LEU A 112 -14.24 18.00 -3.97
C LEU A 112 -15.46 17.12 -3.68
N VAL A 113 -15.25 15.91 -3.15
CA VAL A 113 -16.33 14.99 -2.76
C VAL A 113 -17.13 15.56 -1.59
N ASP A 114 -16.47 16.05 -0.54
CA ASP A 114 -17.12 16.65 0.64
C ASP A 114 -17.92 17.91 0.25
N ALA A 115 -17.34 18.77 -0.61
CA ALA A 115 -18.04 19.95 -1.13
C ALA A 115 -19.30 19.56 -1.92
N TRP A 116 -19.23 18.49 -2.72
CA TRP A 116 -20.36 17.97 -3.47
C TRP A 116 -21.47 17.42 -2.57
N GLU A 117 -21.11 16.61 -1.56
CA GLU A 117 -22.06 16.03 -0.60
C GLU A 117 -22.73 17.10 0.29
N SER A 118 -22.06 18.21 0.54
CA SER A 118 -22.57 19.34 1.34
C SER A 118 -23.62 20.21 0.63
N LEU A 119 -23.84 20.04 -0.68
CA LEU A 119 -24.78 20.85 -1.43
C LEU A 119 -26.25 20.52 -1.04
N PRO A 120 -27.13 21.53 -0.83
CA PRO A 120 -28.52 21.29 -0.47
C PRO A 120 -29.24 20.59 -1.63
N GLY A 121 -29.60 19.32 -1.42
CA GLY A 121 -30.23 18.49 -2.45
C GLY A 121 -29.35 17.39 -3.04
N GLY A 122 -28.32 16.93 -2.32
CA GLY A 122 -27.55 15.69 -2.58
C GLY A 122 -28.46 14.47 -2.76
N LYS A 123 -29.09 14.36 -3.92
CA LYS A 123 -29.83 13.19 -4.37
C LYS A 123 -28.80 12.16 -4.79
N PHE A 124 -28.95 10.94 -4.26
CA PHE A 124 -28.23 9.76 -4.70
C PHE A 124 -28.35 9.60 -6.22
N TYR A 125 -27.36 10.07 -6.97
CA TYR A 125 -27.25 9.79 -8.40
C TYR A 125 -26.54 8.46 -8.57
N SER A 126 -27.08 7.56 -9.40
CA SER A 126 -26.39 6.33 -9.72
C SER A 126 -25.10 6.63 -10.48
N MET A 127 -24.10 5.75 -10.38
CA MET A 127 -22.79 5.91 -11.04
C MET A 127 -22.94 6.22 -12.54
N LYS A 128 -23.95 5.62 -13.19
CA LYS A 128 -24.29 5.84 -14.61
C LYS A 128 -24.79 7.25 -14.93
N VAL A 129 -25.48 7.90 -13.98
CA VAL A 129 -25.94 9.30 -14.12
C VAL A 129 -24.78 10.26 -13.92
N ILE A 130 -23.88 9.95 -12.98
CA ILE A 130 -22.65 10.73 -12.77
C ILE A 130 -21.74 10.61 -14.00
N GLU A 131 -21.54 9.41 -14.53
CA GLU A 131 -20.77 9.17 -15.75
C GLU A 131 -21.34 9.95 -16.95
N ALA A 132 -22.66 9.88 -17.16
CA ALA A 132 -23.33 10.64 -18.21
C ALA A 132 -23.15 12.16 -18.02
N TRP A 133 -23.24 12.68 -16.79
CA TRP A 133 -23.05 14.10 -16.51
C TRP A 133 -21.59 14.54 -16.69
N LEU A 134 -20.61 13.75 -16.25
CA LEU A 134 -19.19 14.04 -16.45
C LEU A 134 -18.86 14.13 -17.95
N ILE A 135 -19.39 13.20 -18.75
CA ILE A 135 -19.23 13.19 -20.20
C ILE A 135 -19.95 14.39 -20.84
N ASP A 136 -21.19 14.68 -20.44
CA ASP A 136 -22.00 15.71 -21.11
C ASP A 136 -21.65 17.14 -20.67
N LYS A 137 -21.36 17.36 -19.38
CA LYS A 137 -21.22 18.70 -18.79
C LYS A 137 -19.78 19.08 -18.47
N MET A 138 -18.94 18.12 -18.03
CA MET A 138 -17.55 18.42 -17.70
C MET A 138 -16.59 18.24 -18.87
N ALA A 139 -16.85 17.31 -19.80
CA ALA A 139 -15.95 17.08 -20.93
C ALA A 139 -15.67 18.34 -21.78
N PRO A 140 -16.63 19.25 -22.06
CA PRO A 140 -16.34 20.47 -22.80
C PRO A 140 -15.33 21.39 -22.10
N ALA A 141 -15.46 21.57 -20.78
CA ALA A 141 -14.56 22.40 -19.98
C ALA A 141 -13.17 21.76 -19.85
N VAL A 142 -13.11 20.45 -19.63
CA VAL A 142 -11.85 19.69 -19.57
C VAL A 142 -11.13 19.72 -20.92
N ASN A 143 -11.86 19.62 -22.03
CA ASN A 143 -11.29 19.69 -23.38
C ASN A 143 -10.80 21.11 -23.71
N GLN A 144 -11.49 22.17 -23.28
CA GLN A 144 -10.98 23.54 -23.38
C GLN A 144 -9.69 23.73 -22.57
N ALA A 145 -9.63 23.24 -21.33
CA ALA A 145 -8.42 23.30 -20.52
C ALA A 145 -7.26 22.53 -21.17
N ARG A 146 -7.52 21.35 -21.74
CA ARG A 146 -6.52 20.57 -22.50
C ARG A 146 -6.03 21.31 -23.74
N ALA A 147 -6.93 21.95 -24.49
CA ALA A 147 -6.58 22.74 -25.67
C ALA A 147 -5.70 23.95 -25.30
N LEU A 148 -6.03 24.66 -24.22
CA LEU A 148 -5.21 25.76 -23.70
C LEU A 148 -3.81 25.32 -23.25
N LEU A 149 -3.70 24.08 -22.78
CA LEU A 149 -2.43 23.47 -22.34
C LEU A 149 -1.68 22.74 -23.46
N GLY A 150 -2.16 22.81 -24.71
CA GLY A 150 -1.53 22.15 -25.86
C GLY A 150 -1.55 20.62 -25.83
N ARG A 151 -2.47 20.02 -25.05
CA ARG A 151 -2.61 18.55 -24.95
C ARG A 151 -3.77 18.09 -25.83
N SER A 152 -3.46 17.38 -26.91
CA SER A 152 -4.47 16.82 -27.82
C SER A 152 -5.20 15.63 -27.18
N VAL A 153 -6.51 15.54 -27.41
CA VAL A 153 -7.32 14.35 -27.08
C VAL A 153 -7.06 13.32 -28.17
N SER A 154 -6.37 12.22 -27.85
CA SER A 154 -6.31 11.04 -28.72
C SER A 154 -7.70 10.41 -28.77
N ALA A 155 -8.23 10.25 -29.99
CA ALA A 155 -9.53 9.67 -30.29
C ALA A 155 -9.63 8.19 -29.90
#